data_AF-A0A662DA60-F1
#
_entry.id   AF-A0A662DA60-F1
#
_cell.length_a   1.000
_cell.length_b   1.000
_cell.length_c   1.000
_cell.angle_alpha   90.00
_cell.angle_beta   90.00
_cell.angle_gamma   90.00
#
_symmetry.space_group_name_H-M   'P 1'
#
loop_
_entity.id
_entity.type
_entity.pdbx_description
1 polymer ?
#
loop_
_entity_poly.entity_id
_entity_poly.type
_entity_poly.pdbx_seq_one_letter_code
_entity_poly.pdbx_strand_id
1 'polypeptide(L)' 'MLLIDVDGVLCPYFPGEPEPGYERLLVGPVAVWINPAHGEWLRQLDDTFELVWATTWEQEAAE' A
#
# COMPACT_ATOMS: atom_id res chain seq x y z
N MET A 1 -16.91 1.41 6.97
CA MET A 1 -16.03 1.89 5.91
C MET A 1 -14.76 2.44 6.53
N LEU A 2 -13.60 1.95 6.09
CA LEU A 2 -12.27 2.39 6.49
C LEU A 2 -11.49 2.81 5.24
N LEU A 3 -11.02 4.05 5.22
CA LEU A 3 -10.24 4.58 4.10
C LEU A 3 -8.77 4.24 4.32
N ILE A 4 -8.16 3.55 3.37
CA ILE A 4 -6.76 3.11 3.44
C ILE A 4 -5.94 3.88 2.41
N ASP A 5 -4.98 4.65 2.88
CA ASP A 5 -3.98 5.30 2.03
C ASP A 5 -2.98 4.27 1.50
N VAL A 6 -2.97 4.04 0.19
CA VAL A 6 -2.08 3.03 -0.41
C VAL A 6 -0.66 3.58 -0.52
N ASP A 7 -0.47 4.77 -1.07
CA ASP A 7 0.85 5.30 -1.41
C ASP A 7 1.59 5.87 -0.18
N GLY A 8 0.86 6.29 0.86
CA GLY A 8 1.43 6.76 2.12
C GLY A 8 1.62 5.68 3.18
N VAL A 9 0.80 4.62 3.19
CA VAL A 9 0.81 3.58 4.25
C VAL A 9 1.19 2.20 3.73
N LEU A 10 0.54 1.71 2.67
CA LEU A 10 0.78 0.34 2.20
C LEU A 10 2.03 0.21 1.32
N CYS A 11 2.36 1.26 0.58
CA CYS A 11 3.45 1.35 -0.38
C CYS A 11 4.22 2.68 -0.19
N PRO A 12 4.83 2.91 0.99
CA PRO A 12 5.47 4.18 1.27
C PRO A 12 6.72 4.39 0.39
N TYR A 13 6.93 5.65 0.01
CA TYR A 13 8.19 6.08 -0.56
C TYR A 13 9.25 6.23 0.53
N PHE A 14 10.35 5.48 0.40
CA PHE A 14 11.53 5.67 1.24
C PHE A 14 12.60 6.46 0.46
N PRO A 15 13.06 7.63 0.96
CA PRO A 15 14.14 8.39 0.34
C PRO A 15 15.53 7.72 0.50
N GLY A 16 15.58 6.53 1.10
CA GLY A 16 16.80 5.78 1.41
C GLY A 16 16.49 4.31 1.67
N GLU A 17 17.20 3.69 2.63
CA GLU A 17 16.90 2.32 3.05
C GLU A 17 15.49 2.24 3.66
N PRO A 18 14.73 1.16 3.37
CA PRO A 18 13.41 0.99 3.91
C PRO A 18 13.47 0.66 5.41
N GLU A 19 12.36 0.89 6.10
CA GLU A 19 12.20 0.37 7.47
C GLU A 19 12.26 -1.18 7.48
N PRO A 20 12.69 -1.79 8.60
CA PRO A 20 12.71 -3.25 8.72
C PRO A 20 11.34 -3.90 8.45
N GLY A 21 11.35 -5.03 7.74
CA GLY A 21 10.13 -5.77 7.40
C GLY A 21 9.49 -5.36 6.06
N TYR A 22 10.03 -4.33 5.40
CA TYR A 22 9.68 -4.03 4.03
C TYR A 22 10.55 -4.81 3.04
N GLU A 23 9.90 -5.33 2.01
CA GLU A 23 10.48 -6.08 0.92
C GLU A 23 10.23 -5.37 -0.40
N ARG A 24 11.17 -5.50 -1.33
CA ARG A 24 11.06 -4.89 -2.65
C ARG A 24 10.29 -5.82 -3.57
N LEU A 25 9.13 -5.36 -4.05
CA LEU A 25 8.34 -6.06 -5.06
C LEU A 25 8.40 -5.30 -6.39
N LEU A 26 8.55 -6.04 -7.50
CA LEU A 26 8.48 -5.47 -8.83
C LEU A 26 7.04 -5.62 -9.37
N VAL A 27 6.40 -4.49 -9.67
CA VAL A 27 5.05 -4.40 -10.25
C VAL A 27 5.17 -3.74 -11.63
N GLY A 28 5.23 -4.56 -12.67
CA GLY A 28 5.55 -4.07 -14.02
C GLY A 28 6.96 -3.45 -14.07
N PRO A 29 7.12 -2.22 -14.60
CA PRO A 29 8.42 -1.54 -14.61
C PRO A 29 8.76 -0.87 -13.26
N VAL A 30 7.85 -0.84 -12.29
CA VAL A 30 8.00 -0.08 -11.04
C VAL A 30 8.39 -1.00 -9.90
N ALA A 31 9.42 -0.62 -9.14
CA ALA A 31 9.74 -1.29 -7.88
C ALA A 31 9.13 -0.53 -6.70
N VAL A 32 8.39 -1.26 -5.87
CA VAL A 32 7.69 -0.75 -4.69
C VAL A 32 8.16 -1.45 -3.43
N TRP A 33 7.99 -0.79 -2.30
CA TRP A 33 8.24 -1.37 -0.98
C TRP A 33 6.92 -1.83 -0.37
N ILE A 34 6.87 -3.09 0.04
CA ILE A 34 5.69 -3.68 0.68
C ILE A 34 6.08 -4.33 1.99
N ASN A 35 5.21 -4.27 2.99
CA ASN A 35 5.36 -5.05 4.21
C ASN A 35 4.34 -6.19 4.22
N PRO A 36 4.74 -7.46 4.15
CA PRO A 36 3.81 -8.59 4.13
C PRO A 36 2.82 -8.62 5.31
N ALA A 37 3.22 -8.08 6.48
CA ALA A 37 2.35 -7.98 7.65
C ALA A 37 1.12 -7.10 7.40
N HIS A 38 1.22 -6.08 6.55
CA HIS A 38 0.08 -5.24 6.18
C HIS A 38 -1.03 -6.08 5.52
N GLY A 39 -0.68 -7.10 4.73
CA GLY A 39 -1.66 -7.99 4.12
C GLY A 39 -2.45 -8.79 5.17
N GLU A 40 -1.82 -9.20 6.27
CA GLU A 40 -2.52 -9.87 7.37
C GLU A 40 -3.45 -8.90 8.12
N TRP A 41 -3.02 -7.66 8.36
CA TRP A 41 -3.85 -6.65 8.99
C TRP A 41 -5.06 -6.27 8.15
N LEU A 42 -4.88 -6.12 6.84
CA LEU A 42 -5.99 -5.82 5.92
C LEU A 42 -7.05 -6.92 5.95
N ARG A 43 -6.65 -8.21 5.97
CA ARG A 43 -7.60 -9.33 6.08
C ARG A 43 -8.38 -9.29 7.40
N GLN A 44 -7.72 -8.97 8.51
CA GLN A 44 -8.39 -8.84 9.81
C GLN A 44 -9.35 -7.65 9.86
N LEU A 45 -9.01 -6.56 9.17
CA LEU A 45 -9.86 -5.37 9.11
C LEU A 45 -11.08 -5.57 8.21
N ASP A 46 -10.97 -6.36 7.14
CA ASP A 46 -12.06 -6.68 6.21
C ASP A 46 -13.22 -7.42 6.90
N ASP A 47 -12.95 -8.17 7.98
CA ASP A 47 -13.97 -8.82 8.80
C ASP A 47 -14.91 -7.81 9.50
N THR A 48 -14.48 -6.57 9.69
CA THR A 48 -15.21 -5.55 10.47
C THR A 48 -15.54 -4.29 9.67
N PHE A 49 -14.73 -3.96 8.66
CA PHE A 49 -14.85 -2.75 7.89
C PHE A 49 -14.87 -3.07 6.40
N GLU A 50 -15.77 -2.43 5.67
CA GLU A 50 -15.59 -2.25 4.23
C GLU A 50 -14.34 -1.39 3.99
N LEU A 51 -13.31 -1.99 3.39
CA LEU A 51 -12.06 -1.32 3.06
C LEU A 51 -12.20 -0.56 1.74
N VAL A 52 -11.92 0.74 1.78
CA VAL A 52 -11.95 1.62 0.60
C VAL A 52 -10.56 2.20 0.39
N TRP A 53 -10.04 2.08 -0.82
CA TRP A 53 -8.70 2.57 -1.14
C TRP A 53 -8.77 4.07 -1.37
N ALA A 54 -8.01 4.82 -0.59
CA ALA A 54 -7.91 6.27 -0.65
C ALA A 54 -6.53 6.63 -1.17
N THR A 55 -6.31 6.39 -2.47
CA THR A 55 -5.02 6.64 -3.12
C THR A 55 -4.99 8.02 -3.75
N THR A 56 -3.81 8.63 -3.86
CA THR A 56 -3.64 9.94 -4.54
C THR A 56 -3.67 9.87 -6.07
N TRP A 57 -4.05 8.74 -6.68
CA TRP A 57 -4.20 8.59 -8.13
C TRP A 57 -5.47 9.27 -8.68
N GLU A 58 -5.61 10.57 -8.46
CA GLU A 58 -6.71 11.37 -9.03
C GLU A 58 -6.37 11.99 -10.40
N GLN A 59 -5.16 11.83 -10.95
CA GLN A 59 -4.82 12.51 -12.22
C GLN A 59 -4.03 11.72 -13.28
N GLU A 60 -3.41 10.56 -13.00
CA GLU A 60 -2.57 9.87 -14.02
C GLU A 60 -2.90 8.38 -14.26
N ALA A 61 -3.86 7.78 -13.55
CA ALA A 61 -4.15 6.35 -13.70
C ALA A 61 -5.26 6.01 -14.74
N ALA A 62 -5.77 7.00 -15.46
CA ALA A 62 -6.81 6.81 -16.48
C ALA A 62 -6.42 7.49 -17.81
N GLU A 63 -5.45 6.89 -18.52
CA GLU A 63 -5.39 6.88 -19.99
C GLU A 63 -5.19 5.45 -20.50
#